data_AF-A0A2H9QIN6-F1
#
_entry.id   AF-A0A2H9QIN6-F1
#
_cell.length_a   1.000
_cell.length_b   1.000
_cell.length_c   1.000
_cell.angle_alpha   90.00
_cell.angle_beta   90.00
_cell.angle_gamma   90.00
#
_symmetry.space_group_name_H-M   'P 1'
#
loop_
_entity.id
_entity.type
_entity.pdbx_description
1 polymer ?
#
loop_
_entity_poly.entity_id
_entity_poly.type
_entity_poly.pdbx_seq_one_letter_code
_entity_poly.pdbx_strand_id
1 'polypeptide(L)'
;MHNGPAGFETKGLVNDFEKLYRKEKKPLFKRVVQELKKSRRLKKGVNISRINRFSIKDSNVLVLGKVLGTGELNHSVNIIAFSYSKEALEKLGKSKSKVQTLKDWAKKPVIPQKVILLG
;
A
#
# COMPACT_ATOMS: atom_id res chain seq x y z
N MET A 1 11.16 14.12 20.93
CA MET A 1 12.02 13.45 19.93
C MET A 1 11.11 12.74 18.91
N HIS A 2 10.96 13.27 17.70
CA HIS A 2 10.16 12.62 16.65
C HIS A 2 10.99 11.47 16.06
N ASN A 3 10.73 10.23 16.50
CA ASN A 3 11.38 9.05 15.93
C ASN A 3 10.90 8.88 14.47
N GLY A 4 11.76 9.29 13.54
CA GLY A 4 11.58 9.06 12.11
C GLY A 4 11.41 7.58 11.78
N PRO A 5 10.94 7.25 10.56
CA PRO A 5 10.61 5.87 10.18
C PRO A 5 11.84 4.97 10.36
N ALA A 6 11.71 3.94 11.19
CA ALA A 6 12.82 3.20 11.78
C ALA A 6 13.54 2.21 10.83
N GLY A 7 13.66 2.50 9.53
CA GLY A 7 14.38 1.64 8.58
C GLY A 7 14.81 2.36 7.31
N PHE A 8 15.98 1.99 6.80
CA PHE A 8 16.57 2.49 5.55
C PHE A 8 15.61 2.39 4.36
N GLU A 9 14.84 1.30 4.27
CA GLU A 9 13.91 1.05 3.17
C GLU A 9 12.76 2.08 3.10
N THR A 10 12.27 2.55 4.25
CA THR A 10 11.21 3.57 4.25
C THR A 10 11.74 4.93 3.81
N LYS A 11 12.98 5.28 4.18
CA LYS A 11 13.61 6.54 3.74
C LYS A 11 13.82 6.59 2.23
N GLY A 12 14.26 5.48 1.63
CA GLY A 12 14.39 5.37 0.18
C GLY A 12 13.07 5.62 -0.54
N LEU A 13 12.02 4.89 -0.15
CA LEU A 13 10.69 5.03 -0.74
C LEU A 13 10.12 6.45 -0.57
N VAL A 14 10.31 7.09 0.59
CA VAL A 14 9.89 8.49 0.79
C VAL A 14 10.53 9.41 -0.25
N ASN A 15 11.83 9.28 -0.47
CA ASN A 15 12.55 10.10 -1.44
C ASN A 15 12.09 9.81 -2.89
N ASP A 16 11.83 8.55 -3.23
CA ASP A 16 11.29 8.17 -4.54
C ASP A 16 9.90 8.81 -4.78
N PHE A 17 8.98 8.68 -3.81
CA PHE A 17 7.65 9.30 -3.93
C PHE A 17 7.69 10.83 -3.88
N GLU A 18 8.66 11.45 -3.19
CA GLU A 18 8.86 12.90 -3.23
C GLU A 18 9.32 13.36 -4.62
N LYS A 19 10.22 12.63 -5.27
CA LYS A 19 10.62 12.90 -6.67
C LYS A 19 9.44 12.75 -7.62
N LEU A 20 8.65 11.68 -7.46
CA LEU A 20 7.42 11.47 -8.24
C LEU A 20 6.42 12.60 -8.03
N TYR A 21 6.20 13.03 -6.79
CA TYR A 21 5.33 14.15 -6.48
C TYR A 21 5.83 15.45 -7.12
N ARG A 22 7.14 15.71 -7.14
CA ARG A 22 7.69 16.90 -7.82
C ARG A 22 7.44 16.86 -9.33
N LYS A 23 7.52 15.67 -9.94
CA LYS A 23 7.31 15.47 -11.38
C LYS A 23 5.83 15.56 -11.80
N GLU A 24 4.97 14.84 -11.09
CA GLU A 24 3.55 14.68 -11.45
C GLU A 24 2.63 15.70 -10.74
N LYS A 25 3.06 16.26 -9.60
CA LYS A 25 2.29 17.16 -8.71
C LYS A 25 0.92 16.63 -8.27
N LYS A 26 0.74 15.30 -8.26
CA LYS A 26 -0.54 14.67 -7.90
C LYS A 26 -0.74 14.60 -6.38
N PRO A 27 -1.94 14.91 -5.86
CA PRO A 27 -2.22 14.91 -4.42
C PRO A 27 -2.09 13.51 -3.79
N LEU A 28 -2.28 12.45 -4.58
CA LEU A 28 -2.09 11.07 -4.14
C LEU A 28 -0.66 10.84 -3.61
N PHE A 29 0.37 11.22 -4.38
CA PHE A 29 1.77 11.03 -3.98
C PHE A 29 2.11 11.84 -2.73
N LYS A 30 1.61 13.08 -2.62
CA LYS A 30 1.76 13.86 -1.39
C LYS A 30 1.21 13.11 -0.19
N ARG A 31 0.01 12.52 -0.31
CA ARG A 31 -0.60 11.73 0.77
C ARG A 31 0.19 10.47 1.10
N VAL A 32 0.69 9.76 0.09
CA VAL A 32 1.57 8.59 0.28
C VAL A 32 2.83 8.97 1.06
N VAL A 33 3.50 10.04 0.68
CA VAL A 33 4.70 10.54 1.38
C VAL A 33 4.38 10.88 2.83
N GLN A 34 3.28 11.58 3.10
CA GLN A 34 2.88 11.95 4.46
C GLN A 34 2.64 10.73 5.34
N GLU A 35 1.90 9.74 4.83
CA GLU A 35 1.67 8.48 5.54
C GLU A 35 2.97 7.67 5.72
N LEU A 36 3.86 7.64 4.72
CA LEU A 36 5.16 6.98 4.85
C LEU A 36 6.09 7.69 5.85
N LYS A 37 5.91 8.99 6.09
CA LYS A 37 6.64 9.74 7.13
C LYS A 37 6.12 9.46 8.54
N LYS A 38 4.90 8.94 8.70
CA LYS A 38 4.36 8.58 10.02
C LYS A 38 5.18 7.50 10.71
N SER A 39 5.14 7.51 12.05
CA SER A 39 5.78 6.50 12.89
C SER A 39 5.22 5.11 12.61
N ARG A 40 6.09 4.09 12.71
CA ARG A 40 5.69 2.68 12.50
C ARG A 40 4.53 2.24 13.39
N ARG A 41 4.44 2.77 14.61
CA ARG A 41 3.34 2.46 15.55
C ARG A 41 1.97 2.85 15.00
N LEU A 42 1.92 3.87 14.15
CA LEU A 42 0.69 4.35 13.51
C LEU A 42 0.36 3.57 12.24
N LYS A 43 1.34 2.89 11.64
CA LYS A 43 1.16 2.08 10.43
C LYS A 43 0.73 0.66 10.83
N LYS A 44 -0.54 0.53 11.19
CA LYS A 44 -1.09 -0.77 11.59
C LYS A 44 -1.10 -1.72 10.40
N GLY A 45 -0.95 -3.01 10.68
CA GLY A 45 -1.17 -4.04 9.67
C GLY A 45 -2.63 -4.04 9.23
N VAL A 46 -2.88 -4.22 7.94
CA VAL A 46 -4.23 -4.28 7.37
C VAL A 46 -4.56 -5.74 7.06
N ASN A 47 -5.65 -6.23 7.64
CA ASN A 47 -6.14 -7.58 7.37
C ASN A 47 -6.88 -7.65 6.02
N ILE A 48 -6.83 -8.83 5.37
CA ILE A 48 -7.59 -9.10 4.15
C ILE A 48 -9.09 -8.84 4.36
N SER A 49 -9.67 -9.21 5.50
CA SER A 49 -11.08 -8.93 5.80
C SER A 49 -11.44 -7.44 5.70
N ARG A 50 -10.52 -6.56 6.13
CA ARG A 50 -10.68 -5.10 6.03
C ARG A 50 -10.63 -4.65 4.57
N ILE A 51 -9.71 -5.21 3.79
CA ILE A 51 -9.63 -4.95 2.35
C ILE A 51 -10.93 -5.38 1.68
N ASN A 52 -11.39 -6.60 1.91
CA ASN A 52 -12.63 -7.14 1.34
C ASN A 52 -13.85 -6.25 1.66
N ARG A 53 -13.95 -5.71 2.88
CA ARG A 53 -15.08 -4.85 3.28
C ARG A 53 -15.11 -3.48 2.60
N PHE A 54 -13.95 -2.89 2.33
CA PHE A 54 -13.86 -1.53 1.76
C PHE A 54 -13.56 -1.51 0.26
N SER A 55 -13.14 -2.63 -0.31
CA SER A 55 -12.85 -2.76 -1.73
C SER A 55 -14.04 -3.31 -2.49
N ILE A 56 -14.15 -2.88 -3.74
CA ILE A 56 -15.08 -3.44 -4.73
C ILE A 56 -14.28 -4.20 -5.78
N LYS A 57 -14.94 -5.05 -6.56
CA LYS A 57 -14.32 -5.78 -7.66
C LYS A 57 -13.54 -4.84 -8.58
N ASP A 58 -12.32 -5.24 -8.94
CA ASP A 58 -11.37 -4.52 -9.79
C ASP A 58 -10.96 -3.12 -9.29
N SER A 59 -11.15 -2.84 -7.99
CA SER A 59 -10.66 -1.60 -7.37
C SER A 59 -9.18 -1.65 -7.04
N ASN A 60 -8.58 -0.46 -6.94
CA ASN A 60 -7.18 -0.29 -6.57
C ASN A 60 -7.09 0.11 -5.10
N VAL A 61 -6.40 -0.72 -4.31
CA VAL A 61 -6.23 -0.57 -2.87
C VAL A 61 -4.77 -0.29 -2.58
N LEU A 62 -4.49 0.83 -1.91
CA LEU A 62 -3.15 1.23 -1.53
C LEU A 62 -2.98 1.09 -0.01
N VAL A 63 -2.07 0.23 0.41
CA VAL A 63 -1.79 -0.08 1.81
C VAL A 63 -0.37 0.37 2.17
N LEU A 64 -0.24 1.38 3.03
CA LEU A 64 1.06 1.94 3.39
C LEU A 64 1.70 1.25 4.61
N GLY A 65 1.28 0.01 4.86
CA GLY A 65 1.75 -0.88 5.91
C GLY A 65 1.81 -2.33 5.43
N LYS A 66 1.86 -3.27 6.40
CA LYS A 66 1.90 -4.71 6.11
C LYS A 66 0.48 -5.25 5.91
N VAL A 67 0.25 -6.01 4.85
CA VAL A 67 -0.99 -6.77 4.67
C VAL A 67 -0.88 -8.12 5.38
N LEU A 68 -1.88 -8.43 6.20
CA LEU A 68 -1.96 -9.63 7.03
C LEU A 68 -3.04 -10.58 6.49
N GLY A 69 -2.82 -11.88 6.67
CA GLY A 69 -3.62 -12.96 6.08
C GLY A 69 -5.01 -13.16 6.69
N THR A 70 -5.43 -12.39 7.69
CA THR A 70 -6.69 -12.67 8.40
C THR A 70 -7.93 -12.34 7.56
N GLY A 71 -8.83 -13.32 7.43
CA GLY A 71 -10.05 -13.24 6.63
C GLY A 71 -9.90 -13.81 5.22
N GLU A 72 -10.88 -13.51 4.38
CA GLU A 72 -11.00 -13.99 2.99
C GLU A 72 -11.33 -12.82 2.06
N LEU A 73 -10.96 -12.97 0.79
CA LEU A 73 -11.22 -12.01 -0.27
C LEU A 73 -12.05 -12.68 -1.36
N ASN A 74 -13.28 -12.20 -1.55
CA ASN A 74 -14.27 -12.85 -2.41
C ASN A 74 -14.28 -12.31 -3.84
N HIS A 75 -13.50 -11.27 -4.13
CA HIS A 75 -13.46 -10.61 -5.44
C HIS A 75 -12.03 -10.24 -5.83
N SER A 76 -11.80 -10.09 -7.13
CA SER A 76 -10.51 -9.64 -7.67
C SER A 76 -10.29 -8.17 -7.30
N VAL A 77 -9.13 -7.84 -6.73
CA VAL A 77 -8.70 -6.45 -6.51
C VAL A 77 -7.24 -6.27 -6.86
N ASN A 78 -6.84 -5.03 -7.10
CA ASN A 78 -5.44 -4.68 -7.28
C ASN A 78 -4.91 -4.06 -5.98
N ILE A 79 -3.98 -4.74 -5.31
CA ILE A 79 -3.45 -4.31 -4.02
C ILE A 79 -2.01 -3.88 -4.20
N ILE A 80 -1.71 -2.66 -3.80
CA ILE A 80 -0.35 -2.13 -3.71
C ILE A 80 -0.02 -1.96 -2.23
N ALA A 81 0.96 -2.71 -1.70
CA ALA A 81 1.31 -2.63 -0.29
C ALA A 81 2.81 -2.49 -0.01
N PHE A 82 3.18 -2.00 1.18
CA PHE A 82 4.59 -1.97 1.60
C PHE A 82 5.17 -3.39 1.70
N SER A 83 4.43 -4.31 2.30
CA SER A 83 4.81 -5.72 2.44
C SER A 83 3.58 -6.59 2.67
N TYR A 84 3.72 -7.88 2.39
CA TYR A 84 2.68 -8.89 2.60
C TYR A 84 3.17 -9.96 3.58
N SER A 85 2.26 -10.57 4.35
CA SER A 85 2.54 -11.83 5.02
C SER A 85 2.50 -12.98 4.02
N LYS A 86 3.15 -14.12 4.35
CA LYS A 86 3.11 -15.33 3.53
C LYS A 86 1.67 -15.78 3.30
N GLU A 87 0.92 -15.92 4.39
CA GLU A 87 -0.49 -16.31 4.37
C GLU A 87 -1.37 -15.34 3.54
N ALA A 88 -1.03 -14.04 3.57
CA ALA A 88 -1.72 -13.06 2.74
C ALA A 88 -1.48 -13.29 1.25
N LEU A 89 -0.24 -13.55 0.83
CA LEU A 89 0.08 -13.83 -0.58
C LEU A 89 -0.64 -15.09 -1.07
N GLU A 90 -0.70 -16.13 -0.24
CA GLU A 90 -1.39 -17.37 -0.58
C GLU A 90 -2.89 -17.15 -0.81
N LYS A 91 -3.55 -16.41 0.08
CA LYS A 91 -4.98 -16.09 -0.06
C LYS A 91 -5.27 -15.17 -1.24
N LEU A 92 -4.44 -14.15 -1.45
CA LEU A 92 -4.59 -13.22 -2.57
C LEU A 92 -4.36 -13.90 -3.93
N GLY A 93 -3.44 -14.88 -3.98
CA GLY A 93 -3.22 -15.73 -5.15
C GLY A 93 -4.45 -16.56 -5.51
N LYS A 94 -5.16 -17.11 -4.51
CA LYS A 94 -6.42 -17.86 -4.72
C LYS A 94 -7.53 -16.98 -5.31
N SER A 95 -7.64 -15.72 -4.86
CA SER A 95 -8.66 -14.78 -5.32
C SER A 95 -8.36 -14.13 -6.69
N LYS A 96 -7.37 -14.63 -7.45
CA LYS A 96 -6.87 -14.04 -8.73
C LYS A 96 -6.62 -12.53 -8.65
N SER A 97 -6.24 -12.06 -7.46
CA SER A 97 -6.00 -10.64 -7.22
C SER A 97 -4.60 -10.25 -7.65
N LYS A 98 -4.44 -9.03 -8.15
CA LYS A 98 -3.13 -8.50 -8.50
C LYS A 98 -2.49 -7.94 -7.24
N VAL A 99 -1.29 -8.43 -6.93
CA VAL A 99 -0.49 -7.94 -5.80
C VAL A 99 0.76 -7.27 -6.34
N GLN A 100 1.01 -6.05 -5.87
CA GLN A 100 2.18 -5.27 -6.26
C GLN A 100 2.81 -4.67 -5.00
N THR A 101 4.13 -4.64 -4.94
CA THR A 101 4.81 -3.97 -3.82
C THR A 101 4.91 -2.48 -4.09
N LEU A 102 4.90 -1.69 -3.02
CA LEU A 102 5.04 -0.23 -3.09
C LEU A 102 6.37 0.17 -3.76
N LYS A 103 7.42 -0.64 -3.59
CA LYS A 103 8.73 -0.47 -4.24
C LYS A 103 8.66 -0.66 -5.75
N ASP A 104 7.90 -1.63 -6.22
CA ASP A 104 7.71 -1.83 -7.65
C ASP A 104 6.84 -0.72 -8.26
N TRP A 105 5.77 -0.34 -7.58
CA TRP A 105 4.91 0.78 -7.99
C TRP A 105 5.66 2.12 -8.03
N ALA A 106 6.63 2.35 -7.13
CA ALA A 106 7.48 3.54 -7.17
C ALA A 106 8.34 3.64 -8.45
N LYS A 107 8.73 2.51 -9.05
CA LYS A 107 9.48 2.50 -10.32
C LYS A 107 8.57 2.79 -11.51
N LYS A 108 7.32 2.27 -11.48
CA LYS A 108 6.31 2.45 -12.53
C LYS A 108 5.00 2.92 -11.91
N PRO A 109 4.88 4.23 -11.61
CA PRO A 109 3.70 4.76 -10.97
C PRO A 109 2.54 4.84 -11.98
N VAL A 110 1.67 3.83 -11.94
CA VAL A 110 0.38 3.87 -12.63
C VAL A 110 -0.63 4.48 -11.66
N ILE A 111 -1.15 5.66 -11.99
CA ILE A 111 -2.13 6.35 -11.14
C ILE A 111 -3.52 5.84 -11.49
N PRO A 112 -4.20 5.12 -10.57
CA PRO A 112 -5.57 4.70 -10.81
C PRO A 112 -6.53 5.88 -10.61
N GLN A 113 -7.63 5.92 -11.37
CA GLN A 113 -8.66 6.96 -11.21
C GLN A 113 -9.32 6.94 -9.82
N LYS A 114 -9.54 5.74 -9.26
CA LYS A 114 -10.10 5.54 -7.92
C LYS A 114 -9.13 4.69 -7.10
N VAL A 115 -8.69 5.25 -5.97
CA VAL A 115 -7.77 4.58 -5.03
C VAL A 115 -8.36 4.61 -3.64
N ILE A 116 -8.43 3.44 -3.01
CA ILE A 116 -8.80 3.31 -1.60
C ILE A 116 -7.52 3.23 -0.80
N LEU A 117 -7.26 4.24 0.03
CA LEU A 117 -6.10 4.29 0.91
C LEU A 117 -6.44 3.64 2.25
N LEU A 118 -5.73 2.57 2.61
CA LEU A 118 -5.85 1.91 3.91
C LEU A 118 -4.55 2.06 4.70
N GLY A 119 -4.68 2.56 5.93
CA GLY A 119 -3.60 2.81 6.88
C GLY A 119 -4.08 2.66 8.32
#